data_AF-A0A452YUE8-F1
#
_entry.id   AF-A0A452YUE8-F1
#
_cell.length_a   1.000
_cell.length_b   1.000
_cell.length_c   1.000
_cell.angle_alpha   90.00
_cell.angle_beta   90.00
_cell.angle_gamma   90.00
#
_symmetry.space_group_name_H-M   'P 1'
#
loop_
_entity.id
_entity.type
_entity.pdbx_description
1 polymer ?
#
loop_
_entity_poly.entity_id
_entity_poly.type
_entity_poly.pdbx_seq_one_letter_code
_entity_poly.pdbx_strand_id
1 'polypeptide(L)'
;MVEDDKVALIMPDQVSPSQTPSPLPALFTLSQLMAAIPRADIYFRINEKLSSLGSLQYSKIMDVALDKAIKEIIGPVIQRSVTIATRTTKELILKDLAMESDDSAVSRAAHLMVGTLAGSLAHVTSKEPLRVALSSHLRSLIQNLNNNSETTEQIVHILINDNLDLGCALIETVATRKAVEMIDGEIKHPFSQLRRQKELLGSGYYDAFPYTQGLARVPDALRPKPTGHLCASQQRVYEDFITVWHSQSSQNAGATTSATAVTAAPGNSSIPRLYSPNLVQPADLVPEESDHGTTQLLR
;
A
#
# COMPACT_ATOMS: atom_id res chain seq x y z
N MET A 1 47.06 28.97 54.18
CA MET A 1 46.11 28.51 55.21
C MET A 1 44.84 28.01 54.52
N VAL A 2 44.77 26.68 54.39
CA VAL A 2 43.59 25.79 54.52
C VAL A 2 42.50 25.98 53.45
N GLU A 3 42.48 25.19 52.37
CA GLU A 3 41.85 23.84 52.24
C GLU A 3 40.36 23.84 52.61
N ASP A 4 39.49 23.58 51.62
CA ASP A 4 38.56 22.43 51.74
C ASP A 4 37.93 22.07 50.38
N ASP A 5 38.20 20.82 50.01
CA ASP A 5 37.67 20.06 48.90
C ASP A 5 36.20 19.72 49.15
N LYS A 6 35.32 19.97 48.18
CA LYS A 6 34.00 19.33 48.16
C LYS A 6 33.69 18.79 46.77
N VAL A 7 34.21 17.59 46.56
CA VAL A 7 33.86 16.68 45.47
C VAL A 7 32.38 16.30 45.61
N ALA A 8 31.52 16.90 44.80
CA ALA A 8 30.13 16.49 44.67
C ALA A 8 30.03 15.32 43.68
N LEU A 9 29.67 14.17 44.23
CA LEU A 9 29.49 12.88 43.59
C LEU A 9 28.52 12.97 42.40
N ILE A 10 29.02 12.68 41.20
CA ILE A 10 28.23 12.45 39.99
C ILE A 10 27.48 11.12 40.18
N MET A 11 26.16 11.21 40.38
CA MET A 11 25.27 10.04 40.30
C MET A 11 25.02 9.72 38.83
N PRO A 12 25.08 8.45 38.39
CA PRO A 12 24.67 8.08 37.05
C PRO A 12 23.15 8.18 36.93
N ASP A 13 22.72 8.80 35.84
CA ASP A 13 21.32 8.93 35.42
C ASP A 13 20.67 7.54 35.38
N GLN A 14 19.65 7.34 36.22
CA GLN A 14 18.81 6.14 36.22
C GLN A 14 17.97 6.17 34.94
N VAL A 15 18.46 5.52 33.90
CA VAL A 15 17.68 5.20 32.69
C VAL A 15 16.46 4.36 33.11
N SER A 16 15.30 4.99 33.04
CA SER A 16 14.01 4.33 33.23
C SER A 16 13.89 3.16 32.23
N PRO A 17 13.42 1.97 32.65
CA PRO A 17 13.26 0.86 31.76
C PRO A 17 12.21 1.20 30.71
N SER A 18 12.62 1.09 29.45
CA SER A 18 11.82 0.99 28.23
C SER A 18 10.33 0.74 28.46
N GLN A 19 9.51 1.76 28.18
CA GLN A 19 8.09 1.56 27.94
C GLN A 19 7.96 0.59 26.75
N THR A 20 7.53 -0.63 27.05
CA THR A 20 6.97 -1.53 26.03
C THR A 20 5.90 -0.75 25.28
N PRO A 21 5.95 -0.66 23.93
CA PRO A 21 4.88 0.00 23.20
C PRO A 21 3.59 -0.75 23.51
N SER A 22 2.65 -0.06 24.14
CA SER A 22 1.32 -0.58 24.41
C SER A 22 0.72 -1.03 23.07
N PRO A 23 0.15 -2.25 22.99
CA PRO A 23 -0.49 -2.69 21.76
C PRO A 23 -1.62 -1.70 21.45
N LEU A 24 -1.54 -1.05 20.29
CA LEU A 24 -2.60 -0.18 19.79
C LEU A 24 -3.92 -0.98 19.84
N PRO A 25 -5.01 -0.38 20.35
CA PRO A 25 -6.29 -1.06 20.39
C PRO A 25 -6.69 -1.51 18.98
N ALA A 26 -7.20 -2.75 18.88
CA ALA A 26 -7.63 -3.30 17.60
C ALA A 26 -8.76 -2.45 17.03
N LEU A 27 -8.60 -1.96 15.80
CA LEU A 27 -9.58 -1.08 15.14
C LEU A 27 -10.89 -1.81 14.83
N PHE A 28 -10.83 -3.12 14.60
CA PHE A 28 -11.94 -3.94 14.17
C PHE A 28 -11.96 -5.26 14.91
N THR A 29 -13.15 -5.79 15.17
CA THR A 29 -13.29 -7.16 15.69
C THR A 29 -13.24 -8.17 14.55
N LEU A 30 -12.73 -9.37 14.82
CA LEU A 30 -12.66 -10.44 13.83
C LEU A 30 -14.05 -10.79 13.27
N SER A 31 -15.09 -10.79 14.11
CA SER A 31 -16.47 -11.05 13.68
C SER A 31 -16.97 -10.01 12.67
N GLN A 32 -16.67 -8.73 12.89
CA GLN A 32 -17.04 -7.65 11.99
C GLN A 32 -16.32 -7.78 10.64
N LEU A 33 -15.04 -8.17 10.64
CA LEU A 33 -14.26 -8.35 9.41
C LEU A 33 -14.76 -9.54 8.59
N MET A 34 -15.01 -10.68 9.23
CA MET A 34 -15.52 -11.87 8.55
C MET A 34 -16.92 -11.65 7.98
N ALA A 35 -17.79 -10.91 8.68
CA ALA A 35 -19.13 -10.58 8.20
C ALA A 35 -19.12 -9.63 6.97
N ALA A 36 -18.04 -8.90 6.74
CA ALA A 36 -17.91 -7.97 5.62
C ALA A 36 -17.49 -8.66 4.30
N ILE A 37 -17.13 -9.94 4.33
CA ILE A 37 -16.70 -10.70 3.15
C ILE A 37 -17.93 -10.99 2.25
N PRO A 38 -17.89 -10.62 0.96
CA PRO A 38 -18.99 -10.90 0.02
C PRO A 38 -18.99 -12.38 -0.39
N ARG A 39 -19.72 -13.21 0.35
CA ARG A 39 -19.78 -14.67 0.11
C ARG A 39 -20.64 -15.08 -1.10
N ALA A 40 -21.50 -14.19 -1.59
CA ALA A 40 -22.44 -14.50 -2.68
C ALA A 40 -21.75 -14.75 -4.04
N ASP A 41 -20.53 -14.25 -4.23
CA ASP A 41 -19.82 -14.24 -5.51
C ASP A 41 -18.54 -15.10 -5.51
N ILE A 42 -18.39 -16.02 -4.54
CA ILE A 42 -17.20 -16.87 -4.43
C ILE A 42 -17.35 -18.07 -5.36
N TYR A 43 -16.62 -18.05 -6.47
CA TYR A 43 -16.52 -19.17 -7.41
C TYR A 43 -15.07 -19.67 -7.46
N PHE A 44 -14.85 -20.89 -6.97
CA PHE A 44 -13.53 -21.51 -7.00
C PHE A 44 -13.21 -22.06 -8.39
N ARG A 45 -12.01 -21.77 -8.88
CA ARG A 45 -11.46 -22.41 -10.08
C ARG A 45 -10.84 -23.75 -9.68
N ILE A 46 -11.44 -24.83 -10.16
CA ILE A 46 -10.91 -26.18 -9.98
C ILE A 46 -10.35 -26.66 -11.31
N ASN A 47 -9.04 -26.87 -11.34
CA ASN A 47 -8.32 -27.33 -12.53
C ASN A 47 -8.82 -28.70 -13.02
N GLU A 48 -8.89 -28.89 -14.34
CA GLU A 48 -9.30 -30.17 -14.94
C GLU A 48 -8.40 -31.35 -14.54
N LYS A 49 -7.13 -31.08 -14.23
CA LYS A 49 -6.19 -32.09 -13.71
C LYS A 49 -6.66 -32.72 -12.39
N LEU A 50 -7.54 -32.03 -11.65
CA LEU A 50 -8.13 -32.50 -10.39
C LEU A 50 -9.51 -33.16 -10.60
N SER A 51 -10.06 -33.13 -11.82
CA SER A 51 -11.41 -33.62 -12.13
C SER A 51 -11.57 -35.14 -11.94
N SER A 52 -10.50 -35.91 -12.11
CA SER A 52 -10.51 -37.38 -11.91
C SER A 52 -10.78 -37.78 -10.46
N LEU A 53 -10.56 -36.87 -9.49
CA LEU A 53 -10.60 -37.15 -8.06
C LEU A 53 -11.77 -36.44 -7.34
N GLY A 54 -12.62 -35.70 -8.09
CA GLY A 54 -13.90 -35.15 -7.63
C GLY A 54 -13.91 -33.62 -7.46
N SER A 55 -14.22 -32.90 -8.54
CA SER A 55 -14.24 -31.42 -8.58
C SER A 55 -15.08 -30.76 -7.46
N LEU A 56 -16.27 -31.31 -7.15
CA LEU A 56 -17.11 -30.79 -6.08
C LEU A 56 -16.48 -30.92 -4.68
N GLN A 57 -15.67 -31.95 -4.46
CA GLN A 57 -15.00 -32.16 -3.18
C GLN A 57 -13.90 -31.11 -2.96
N TYR A 58 -13.11 -30.84 -3.99
CA TYR A 58 -12.07 -29.80 -3.92
C TYR A 58 -12.63 -28.41 -3.76
N SER A 59 -13.78 -28.09 -4.38
CA SER A 59 -14.45 -26.82 -4.15
C SER A 59 -14.83 -26.64 -2.67
N LYS A 60 -15.37 -27.67 -2.01
CA LYS A 60 -15.72 -27.61 -0.59
C LYS A 60 -14.49 -27.52 0.32
N ILE A 61 -13.43 -28.27 -0.01
CA ILE A 61 -12.16 -28.22 0.73
C ILE A 61 -11.55 -26.83 0.62
N MET A 62 -11.56 -26.25 -0.58
CA MET A 62 -11.03 -24.90 -0.82
C MET A 62 -11.84 -23.85 -0.06
N ASP A 63 -13.17 -23.96 -0.03
CA ASP A 63 -14.03 -23.06 0.74
C ASP A 63 -13.68 -23.06 2.24
N VAL A 64 -13.57 -24.25 2.84
CA VAL A 64 -13.19 -24.41 4.25
C VAL A 64 -11.77 -23.92 4.52
N ALA A 65 -10.81 -24.23 3.63
CA ALA A 65 -9.43 -23.81 3.79
C ALA A 65 -9.29 -22.28 3.67
N LEU A 66 -10.03 -21.66 2.74
CA LEU A 66 -9.99 -20.22 2.53
C LEU A 66 -10.60 -19.47 3.71
N ASP A 67 -11.75 -19.91 4.25
CA ASP A 67 -12.35 -19.27 5.43
C ASP A 67 -11.41 -19.32 6.63
N LYS A 68 -10.75 -20.47 6.88
CA LYS A 68 -9.74 -20.60 7.92
C LYS A 68 -8.52 -19.70 7.70
N ALA A 69 -7.97 -19.71 6.48
CA ALA A 69 -6.79 -18.92 6.15
C ALA A 69 -7.06 -17.41 6.25
N ILE A 70 -8.19 -16.92 5.73
CA ILE A 70 -8.58 -15.51 5.85
C ILE A 70 -8.76 -15.14 7.32
N LYS A 71 -9.49 -15.95 8.10
CA LYS A 71 -9.74 -15.69 9.52
C LYS A 71 -8.45 -15.52 10.33
N GLU A 72 -7.40 -16.25 9.96
CA GLU A 72 -6.08 -16.20 10.60
C GLU A 72 -5.35 -14.87 10.34
N ILE A 73 -5.43 -14.33 9.12
CA ILE A 73 -4.60 -13.19 8.70
C ILE A 73 -5.34 -11.85 8.61
N ILE A 74 -6.68 -11.86 8.50
CA ILE A 74 -7.45 -10.66 8.12
C ILE A 74 -7.30 -9.52 9.12
N GLY A 75 -7.26 -9.79 10.42
CA GLY A 75 -7.11 -8.78 11.47
C GLY A 75 -5.87 -7.87 11.27
N PRO A 76 -4.64 -8.40 11.36
CA PRO A 76 -3.43 -7.60 11.22
C PRO A 76 -3.27 -6.95 9.84
N VAL A 77 -3.67 -7.63 8.77
CA VAL A 77 -3.59 -7.09 7.40
C VAL A 77 -4.50 -5.88 7.23
N ILE A 78 -5.77 -6.00 7.64
CA ILE A 78 -6.74 -4.90 7.54
C ILE A 78 -6.33 -3.74 8.44
N GLN A 79 -5.96 -4.00 9.70
CA GLN A 79 -5.56 -2.96 10.63
C GLN A 79 -4.41 -2.12 10.10
N ARG A 80 -3.34 -2.74 9.58
CA ARG A 80 -2.18 -2.02 9.05
C ARG A 80 -2.53 -1.23 7.79
N SER A 81 -3.19 -1.87 6.82
CA SER A 81 -3.48 -1.27 5.51
C SER A 81 -4.41 -0.07 5.64
N VAL A 82 -5.49 -0.23 6.43
CA VAL A 82 -6.47 0.83 6.66
C VAL A 82 -5.87 1.99 7.44
N THR A 83 -5.03 1.73 8.46
CA THR A 83 -4.36 2.79 9.24
C THR A 83 -3.48 3.66 8.35
N ILE A 84 -2.64 3.03 7.53
CA ILE A 84 -1.74 3.73 6.61
C ILE A 84 -2.58 4.56 5.62
N ALA A 85 -3.54 3.92 4.95
CA ALA A 85 -4.36 4.57 3.93
C ALA A 85 -5.14 5.77 4.48
N THR A 86 -5.76 5.63 5.66
CA THR A 86 -6.57 6.68 6.29
C THR A 86 -5.71 7.87 6.67
N ARG A 87 -4.54 7.64 7.30
CA ARG A 87 -3.61 8.72 7.66
C ARG A 87 -3.08 9.45 6.44
N THR A 88 -2.63 8.71 5.43
CA THR A 88 -2.13 9.30 4.18
C THR A 88 -3.21 10.10 3.46
N THR A 89 -4.42 9.56 3.36
CA THR A 89 -5.54 10.23 2.68
C THR A 89 -5.93 11.51 3.41
N LYS A 90 -6.05 11.47 4.74
CA LYS A 90 -6.35 12.65 5.55
C LYS A 90 -5.38 13.80 5.29
N GLU A 91 -4.08 13.56 5.35
CA GLU A 91 -3.08 14.63 5.16
C GLU A 91 -3.11 15.18 3.73
N LEU A 92 -3.26 14.32 2.72
CA LEU A 92 -3.28 14.76 1.32
C LEU A 92 -4.56 15.51 0.97
N ILE A 93 -5.72 15.01 1.40
CA ILE A 93 -7.01 15.67 1.21
C ILE A 93 -7.04 17.03 1.92
N LEU A 94 -6.54 17.11 3.16
CA LEU A 94 -6.49 18.40 3.88
C LEU A 94 -5.60 19.41 3.19
N LYS A 95 -4.51 18.97 2.56
CA LYS A 95 -3.58 19.86 1.85
C LYS A 95 -4.17 20.31 0.50
N ASP A 96 -4.67 19.36 -0.29
CA ASP A 96 -5.08 19.61 -1.68
C ASP A 96 -6.46 20.27 -1.76
N LEU A 97 -7.34 20.00 -0.79
CA LEU A 97 -8.72 20.51 -0.74
C LEU A 97 -8.95 21.55 0.37
N ALA A 98 -7.91 22.13 0.97
CA ALA A 98 -8.04 23.13 2.04
C ALA A 98 -8.96 24.31 1.67
N MET A 99 -8.98 24.69 0.39
CA MET A 99 -9.77 25.81 -0.11
C MET A 99 -11.16 25.37 -0.60
N GLU A 100 -11.39 24.06 -0.76
CA GLU A 100 -12.64 23.51 -1.29
C GLU A 100 -13.81 23.82 -0.34
N SER A 101 -14.92 24.25 -0.92
CA SER A 101 -16.12 24.62 -0.16
C SER A 101 -17.24 23.59 -0.25
N ASP A 102 -17.20 22.74 -1.28
CA ASP A 102 -18.15 21.64 -1.44
C ASP A 102 -17.73 20.41 -0.62
N ASP A 103 -18.43 20.19 0.50
CA ASP A 103 -18.22 19.04 1.39
C ASP A 103 -18.42 17.69 0.66
N SER A 104 -19.29 17.65 -0.36
CA SER A 104 -19.54 16.43 -1.12
C SER A 104 -18.36 16.07 -2.03
N ALA A 105 -17.72 17.08 -2.63
CA ALA A 105 -16.50 16.90 -3.43
C ALA A 105 -15.33 16.42 -2.56
N VAL A 106 -15.18 16.97 -1.35
CA VAL A 106 -14.17 16.53 -0.39
C VAL A 106 -14.39 15.08 0.04
N SER A 107 -15.61 14.73 0.44
CA SER A 107 -15.94 13.37 0.86
C SER A 107 -15.74 12.37 -0.27
N ARG A 108 -16.20 12.68 -1.49
CA ARG A 108 -15.98 11.84 -2.68
C ARG A 108 -14.49 11.61 -2.95
N ALA A 109 -13.69 12.67 -3.02
CA ALA A 109 -12.25 12.56 -3.27
C ALA A 109 -11.55 11.70 -2.21
N ALA A 110 -11.92 11.88 -0.93
CA ALA A 110 -11.39 11.09 0.17
C ALA A 110 -11.79 9.60 0.08
N HIS A 111 -13.04 9.30 -0.28
CA HIS A 111 -13.52 7.92 -0.43
C HIS A 111 -12.79 7.19 -1.56
N LEU A 112 -12.67 7.82 -2.72
CA LEU A 112 -11.98 7.25 -3.89
C LEU A 112 -10.51 6.93 -3.59
N MET A 113 -9.84 7.89 -2.96
CA MET A 113 -8.44 7.77 -2.59
C MET A 113 -8.20 6.72 -1.50
N VAL A 114 -8.95 6.79 -0.39
CA VAL A 114 -8.73 5.89 0.74
C VAL A 114 -9.06 4.45 0.38
N GLY A 115 -10.13 4.23 -0.38
CA GLY A 115 -10.55 2.89 -0.80
C GLY A 115 -9.48 2.23 -1.65
N THR A 116 -9.00 2.94 -2.67
CA THR A 116 -7.94 2.46 -3.58
C THR A 116 -6.64 2.17 -2.84
N LEU A 117 -6.22 3.07 -1.95
CA LEU A 117 -4.97 2.91 -1.20
C LEU A 117 -5.07 1.76 -0.18
N ALA A 118 -6.18 1.64 0.55
CA ALA A 118 -6.36 0.57 1.53
C ALA A 118 -6.47 -0.80 0.85
N GLY A 119 -7.25 -0.89 -0.23
CA GLY A 119 -7.42 -2.11 -1.00
C GLY A 119 -6.09 -2.60 -1.59
N SER A 120 -5.35 -1.71 -2.25
CA SER A 120 -4.07 -2.06 -2.87
C SER A 120 -3.01 -2.52 -1.88
N LEU A 121 -2.88 -1.81 -0.75
CA LEU A 121 -1.98 -2.21 0.34
C LEU A 121 -2.38 -3.57 0.92
N ALA A 122 -3.68 -3.80 1.15
CA ALA A 122 -4.16 -5.06 1.70
C ALA A 122 -3.95 -6.22 0.73
N HIS A 123 -4.20 -6.04 -0.56
CA HIS A 123 -3.98 -7.05 -1.59
C HIS A 123 -2.53 -7.55 -1.57
N VAL A 124 -1.57 -6.63 -1.71
CA VAL A 124 -0.14 -6.99 -1.77
C VAL A 124 0.36 -7.55 -0.45
N THR A 125 -0.08 -6.99 0.68
CA THR A 125 0.31 -7.44 2.02
C THR A 125 -0.24 -8.83 2.34
N SER A 126 -1.44 -9.15 1.86
CA SER A 126 -2.11 -10.43 2.17
C SER A 126 -1.57 -11.61 1.40
N LYS A 127 -0.95 -11.39 0.23
CA LYS A 127 -0.61 -12.45 -0.73
C LYS A 127 0.32 -13.53 -0.17
N GLU A 128 1.41 -13.15 0.50
CA GLU A 128 2.34 -14.13 1.08
C GLU A 128 1.76 -14.84 2.31
N PRO A 129 1.25 -14.14 3.33
CA PRO A 129 0.64 -14.79 4.49
C PRO A 129 -0.53 -15.72 4.12
N LEU A 130 -1.36 -15.30 3.15
CA LEU A 130 -2.49 -16.11 2.68
C LEU A 130 -2.04 -17.39 2.01
N ARG A 131 -0.98 -17.34 1.19
CA ARG A 131 -0.40 -18.53 0.56
C ARG A 131 0.07 -19.53 1.60
N VAL A 132 0.79 -19.06 2.63
CA VAL A 132 1.30 -19.91 3.71
C VAL A 132 0.14 -20.56 4.49
N ALA A 133 -0.86 -19.76 4.89
CA ALA A 133 -2.01 -20.25 5.63
C ALA A 133 -2.83 -21.27 4.80
N LEU A 134 -3.12 -20.96 3.53
CA LEU A 134 -3.80 -21.89 2.61
C LEU A 134 -3.04 -23.20 2.46
N SER A 135 -1.71 -23.13 2.29
CA SER A 135 -0.86 -24.31 2.17
C SER A 135 -0.95 -25.22 3.40
N SER A 136 -0.98 -24.64 4.60
CA SER A 136 -1.16 -25.38 5.85
C SER A 136 -2.55 -26.04 5.93
N HIS A 137 -3.62 -25.25 5.74
CA HIS A 137 -4.99 -25.74 5.88
C HIS A 137 -5.37 -26.77 4.80
N LEU A 138 -4.95 -26.56 3.55
CA LEU A 138 -5.20 -27.49 2.45
C LEU A 138 -4.49 -28.83 2.65
N ARG A 139 -3.21 -28.82 3.07
CA ARG A 139 -2.49 -30.07 3.38
C ARG A 139 -3.24 -30.89 4.42
N SER A 140 -3.64 -30.25 5.53
CA SER A 140 -4.36 -30.94 6.60
C SER A 140 -5.67 -31.54 6.12
N LEU A 141 -6.45 -30.81 5.31
CA LEU A 141 -7.74 -31.29 4.81
C LEU A 141 -7.60 -32.41 3.77
N ILE A 142 -6.59 -32.34 2.89
CA ILE A 142 -6.38 -33.31 1.81
C ILE A 142 -5.72 -34.59 2.31
N GLN A 143 -4.77 -34.49 3.26
CA GLN A 143 -4.14 -35.68 3.87
C GLN A 143 -5.17 -36.60 4.54
N ASN A 144 -6.23 -36.03 5.11
CA ASN A 144 -7.34 -36.82 5.68
C ASN A 144 -8.14 -37.61 4.63
N LEU A 145 -8.01 -37.27 3.35
CA LEU A 145 -8.73 -37.91 2.23
C LEU A 145 -7.81 -38.82 1.42
N ASN A 146 -6.52 -38.54 1.36
CA ASN A 146 -5.53 -39.29 0.60
C ASN A 146 -4.19 -39.34 1.33
N ASN A 147 -3.66 -40.55 1.55
CA ASN A 147 -2.43 -40.78 2.28
C ASN A 147 -1.16 -40.59 1.43
N ASN A 148 -1.30 -40.34 0.12
CA ASN A 148 -0.15 -40.12 -0.76
C ASN A 148 0.34 -38.66 -0.69
N SER A 149 1.46 -38.47 -0.01
CA SER A 149 2.09 -37.17 0.24
C SER A 149 2.47 -36.42 -1.04
N GLU A 150 3.04 -37.10 -2.03
CA GLU A 150 3.49 -36.44 -3.28
C GLU A 150 2.30 -35.90 -4.08
N THR A 151 1.23 -36.69 -4.19
CA THR A 151 0.00 -36.22 -4.84
C THR A 151 -0.67 -35.09 -4.06
N THR A 152 -0.55 -35.08 -2.73
CA THR A 152 -1.11 -34.02 -1.89
C THR A 152 -0.46 -32.67 -2.19
N GLU A 153 0.87 -32.61 -2.24
CA GLU A 153 1.58 -31.36 -2.54
C GLU A 153 1.23 -30.82 -3.93
N GLN A 154 1.09 -31.70 -4.92
CA GLN A 154 0.66 -31.31 -6.27
C GLN A 154 -0.75 -30.71 -6.27
N ILE A 155 -1.71 -31.32 -5.58
CA ILE A 155 -3.08 -30.81 -5.47
C ILE A 155 -3.10 -29.46 -4.75
N VAL A 156 -2.41 -29.35 -3.62
CA VAL A 156 -2.31 -28.11 -2.83
C VAL A 156 -1.75 -26.98 -3.69
N HIS A 157 -0.67 -27.24 -4.44
CA HIS A 157 -0.07 -26.24 -5.32
C HIS A 157 -1.07 -25.75 -6.37
N ILE A 158 -1.78 -26.66 -7.05
CA ILE A 158 -2.76 -26.29 -8.09
C ILE A 158 -3.88 -25.43 -7.48
N LEU A 159 -4.46 -25.84 -6.35
CA LEU A 159 -5.56 -25.10 -5.71
C LEU A 159 -5.15 -23.70 -5.28
N ILE A 160 -3.95 -23.55 -4.71
CA ILE A 160 -3.41 -22.24 -4.32
C ILE A 160 -3.20 -21.37 -5.56
N ASN A 161 -2.53 -21.88 -6.58
CA ASN A 161 -2.21 -21.09 -7.78
C ASN A 161 -3.49 -20.56 -8.45
N ASP A 162 -4.54 -21.38 -8.51
CA ASP A 162 -5.78 -21.03 -9.18
C ASP A 162 -6.69 -20.09 -8.36
N ASN A 163 -6.52 -20.02 -7.03
CA ASN A 163 -7.47 -19.35 -6.13
C ASN A 163 -6.86 -18.32 -5.16
N LEU A 164 -5.53 -18.14 -5.16
CA LEU A 164 -4.87 -17.19 -4.25
C LEU A 164 -5.33 -15.75 -4.46
N ASP A 165 -5.43 -15.31 -5.71
CA ASP A 165 -5.82 -13.94 -6.04
C ASP A 165 -7.28 -13.66 -5.68
N LEU A 166 -8.16 -14.68 -5.72
CA LEU A 166 -9.53 -14.58 -5.21
C LEU A 166 -9.54 -14.24 -3.71
N GLY A 167 -8.75 -14.97 -2.91
CA GLY A 167 -8.65 -14.69 -1.48
C GLY A 167 -8.06 -13.31 -1.17
N CYS A 168 -7.07 -12.85 -1.96
CA CYS A 168 -6.54 -11.50 -1.86
C CYS A 168 -7.61 -10.45 -2.18
N ALA A 169 -8.42 -10.66 -3.22
CA ALA A 169 -9.51 -9.77 -3.61
C ALA A 169 -10.61 -9.67 -2.54
N LEU A 170 -10.90 -10.75 -1.82
CA LEU A 170 -11.85 -10.72 -0.70
C LEU A 170 -11.32 -9.85 0.45
N ILE A 171 -10.04 -10.00 0.82
CA ILE A 171 -9.40 -9.18 1.87
C ILE A 171 -9.33 -7.71 1.45
N GLU A 172 -8.96 -7.44 0.19
CA GLU A 172 -8.97 -6.12 -0.43
C GLU A 172 -10.34 -5.43 -0.32
N THR A 173 -11.41 -6.16 -0.63
CA THR A 173 -12.78 -5.63 -0.54
C THR A 173 -13.14 -5.23 0.89
N VAL A 174 -12.77 -6.06 1.87
CA VAL A 174 -12.99 -5.73 3.29
C VAL A 174 -12.18 -4.50 3.69
N ALA A 175 -10.92 -4.39 3.27
CA ALA A 175 -10.06 -3.25 3.58
C ALA A 175 -10.63 -1.94 3.03
N THR A 176 -11.05 -1.98 1.76
CA THR A 176 -11.63 -0.84 1.05
C THR A 176 -12.87 -0.32 1.79
N ARG A 177 -13.81 -1.21 2.12
CA ARG A 177 -15.05 -0.85 2.84
C ARG A 177 -14.75 -0.25 4.22
N LYS A 178 -13.87 -0.88 5.00
CA LYS A 178 -13.51 -0.41 6.34
C LYS A 178 -12.80 0.93 6.31
N ALA A 179 -11.96 1.19 5.32
CA ALA A 179 -11.29 2.47 5.15
C ALA A 179 -12.28 3.60 4.81
N VAL A 180 -13.22 3.34 3.88
CA VAL A 180 -14.27 4.30 3.51
C VAL A 180 -15.19 4.60 4.70
N GLU A 181 -15.56 3.60 5.50
CA GLU A 181 -16.38 3.82 6.72
C GLU A 181 -15.69 4.74 7.75
N MET A 182 -14.36 4.74 7.81
CA MET A 182 -13.62 5.53 8.82
C MET A 182 -13.24 6.94 8.36
N ILE A 183 -12.95 7.14 7.07
CA ILE A 183 -12.32 8.38 6.61
C ILE A 183 -13.15 9.63 6.90
N ASP A 184 -14.48 9.55 6.82
CA ASP A 184 -15.36 10.68 7.10
C ASP A 184 -15.19 11.20 8.54
N GLY A 185 -15.03 10.29 9.51
CA GLY A 185 -14.76 10.64 10.91
C GLY A 185 -13.41 11.33 11.10
N GLU A 186 -12.42 10.96 10.30
CA GLU A 186 -11.04 11.46 10.38
C GLU A 186 -10.85 12.84 9.75
N ILE A 187 -11.63 13.17 8.70
CA ILE A 187 -11.52 14.44 7.99
C ILE A 187 -12.50 15.50 8.50
N LYS A 188 -13.66 15.10 9.06
CA LYS A 188 -14.72 16.03 9.47
C LYS A 188 -14.26 17.11 10.43
N HIS A 189 -13.57 16.74 11.51
CA HIS A 189 -13.12 17.70 12.50
C HIS A 189 -12.05 18.66 11.93
N PRO A 190 -10.97 18.18 11.28
CA PRO A 190 -10.02 19.06 10.60
C PRO A 190 -10.68 20.07 9.64
N PHE A 191 -11.57 19.64 8.73
CA PHE A 191 -12.24 20.56 7.81
C PHE A 191 -13.15 21.58 8.53
N SER A 192 -13.79 21.20 9.64
CA SER A 192 -14.55 22.16 10.45
C SER A 192 -13.66 23.25 11.06
N GLN A 193 -12.44 22.89 11.47
CA GLN A 193 -11.46 23.85 11.98
C GLN A 193 -10.95 24.77 10.86
N LEU A 194 -10.70 24.22 9.67
CA LEU A 194 -10.32 25.00 8.49
C LEU A 194 -11.39 26.05 8.15
N ARG A 195 -12.66 25.66 8.17
CA ARG A 195 -13.79 26.56 7.89
C ARG A 195 -13.89 27.68 8.92
N ARG A 196 -13.81 27.35 10.21
CA ARG A 196 -13.79 28.35 11.29
C ARG A 196 -12.62 29.31 11.15
N GLN A 197 -11.43 28.80 10.83
CA GLN A 197 -10.25 29.62 10.64
C GLN A 197 -10.41 30.57 9.44
N LYS A 198 -10.98 30.09 8.34
CA LYS A 198 -11.29 30.90 7.15
C LYS A 198 -12.31 32.00 7.45
N GLU A 199 -13.34 31.71 8.25
CA GLU A 199 -14.33 32.71 8.70
C GLU A 199 -13.69 33.80 9.57
N LEU A 200 -12.78 33.42 10.48
CA LEU A 200 -12.10 34.37 11.38
C LEU A 200 -11.08 35.26 10.66
N LEU A 201 -10.33 34.72 9.72
CA LEU A 201 -9.24 35.44 9.03
C LEU A 201 -9.68 36.12 7.73
N GLY A 202 -10.82 35.72 7.15
CA GLY A 202 -11.33 36.25 5.89
C GLY A 202 -10.26 36.16 4.78
N SER A 203 -9.96 37.30 4.15
CA SER A 203 -8.94 37.39 3.10
C SER A 203 -7.53 37.04 3.58
N GLY A 204 -7.23 37.16 4.88
CA GLY A 204 -5.92 36.85 5.45
C GLY A 204 -5.67 35.35 5.65
N TYR A 205 -6.68 34.51 5.44
CA TYR A 205 -6.55 33.05 5.59
C TYR A 205 -5.48 32.47 4.65
N TYR A 206 -5.41 33.01 3.42
CA TYR A 206 -4.48 32.51 2.39
C TYR A 206 -3.01 32.64 2.80
N ASP A 207 -2.66 33.74 3.48
CA ASP A 207 -1.30 34.05 3.91
C ASP A 207 -0.95 33.45 5.29
N ALA A 208 -1.96 33.23 6.15
CA ALA A 208 -1.78 32.74 7.51
C ALA A 208 -1.87 31.21 7.66
N PHE A 209 -2.27 30.48 6.62
CA PHE A 209 -2.56 29.07 6.74
C PHE A 209 -1.27 28.21 6.77
N PRO A 210 -1.06 27.36 7.79
CA PRO A 210 0.21 26.63 7.96
C PRO A 210 0.54 25.70 6.79
N TYR A 211 -0.47 25.15 6.09
CA TYR A 211 -0.23 24.35 4.88
C TYR A 211 0.05 25.20 3.63
N THR A 212 -0.27 26.51 3.61
CA THR A 212 0.10 27.44 2.52
C THR A 212 1.42 28.16 2.74
N GLN A 213 2.01 28.08 3.93
CA GLN A 213 3.26 28.78 4.25
C GLN A 213 4.42 28.41 3.30
N GLY A 214 4.44 27.17 2.80
CA GLY A 214 5.37 26.70 1.75
C GLY A 214 4.95 27.06 0.32
N LEU A 215 3.67 27.38 0.09
CA LEU A 215 3.10 27.68 -1.22
C LEU A 215 3.41 29.09 -1.72
N ALA A 216 3.89 30.00 -0.85
CA ALA A 216 4.41 31.30 -1.25
C ALA A 216 5.61 31.20 -2.20
N ARG A 217 6.39 30.11 -2.11
CA ARG A 217 7.53 29.83 -3.01
C ARG A 217 7.14 29.13 -4.31
N VAL A 218 5.88 28.69 -4.43
CA VAL A 218 5.35 27.99 -5.61
C VAL A 218 4.82 29.04 -6.61
N PRO A 219 5.11 28.89 -7.91
CA PRO A 219 4.57 29.78 -8.94
C PRO A 219 3.03 29.84 -8.91
N ASP A 220 2.45 30.99 -9.24
CA ASP A 220 1.01 31.22 -9.16
C ASP A 220 0.18 30.19 -9.97
N ALA A 221 0.73 29.67 -11.07
CA ALA A 221 0.07 28.64 -11.90
C ALA A 221 -0.16 27.30 -11.16
N LEU A 222 0.66 27.00 -10.15
CA LEU A 222 0.59 25.75 -9.36
C LEU A 222 0.01 26.00 -7.95
N ARG A 223 -0.24 27.25 -7.59
CA ARG A 223 -0.80 27.60 -6.29
C ARG A 223 -2.30 27.27 -6.28
N PRO A 224 -2.84 26.67 -5.20
CA PRO A 224 -4.27 26.49 -5.03
C PRO A 224 -5.00 27.84 -5.18
N LYS A 225 -6.02 27.86 -6.03
CA LYS A 225 -6.77 29.08 -6.31
C LYS A 225 -7.68 29.42 -5.13
N PRO A 226 -7.72 30.70 -4.70
CA PRO A 226 -8.60 31.13 -3.61
C PRO A 226 -10.10 31.12 -4.01
N THR A 227 -10.41 30.87 -5.29
CA THR A 227 -11.78 30.71 -5.82
C THR A 227 -12.53 29.53 -5.21
N GLY A 228 -11.85 28.70 -4.42
CA GLY A 228 -12.49 27.74 -3.52
C GLY A 228 -12.97 26.45 -4.16
N HIS A 229 -12.57 26.19 -5.42
CA HIS A 229 -12.88 24.97 -6.14
C HIS A 229 -11.68 24.51 -6.96
N LEU A 230 -11.41 23.20 -6.97
CA LEU A 230 -10.47 22.61 -7.90
C LEU A 230 -10.97 22.70 -9.35
N CYS A 231 -10.07 22.82 -10.32
CA CYS A 231 -10.47 22.71 -11.73
C CYS A 231 -10.76 21.24 -12.11
N ALA A 232 -11.53 21.03 -13.19
CA ALA A 232 -11.91 19.68 -13.63
C ALA A 232 -10.71 18.74 -13.87
N SER A 233 -9.60 19.25 -14.40
CA SER A 233 -8.39 18.44 -14.59
C SER A 233 -7.69 18.05 -13.28
N GLN A 234 -7.78 18.88 -12.24
CA GLN A 234 -7.26 18.57 -10.91
C GLN A 234 -8.16 17.55 -10.19
N GLN A 235 -9.48 17.71 -10.29
CA GLN A 235 -10.44 16.76 -9.72
C GLN A 235 -10.31 15.37 -10.35
N ARG A 236 -9.99 15.29 -11.65
CA ARG A 236 -9.82 14.03 -12.38
C ARG A 236 -8.80 13.09 -11.76
N VAL A 237 -7.77 13.61 -11.10
CA VAL A 237 -6.77 12.77 -10.40
C VAL A 237 -7.43 11.88 -9.35
N TYR A 238 -8.48 12.36 -8.68
CA TYR A 238 -9.21 11.56 -7.70
C TYR A 238 -10.15 10.54 -8.34
N GLU A 239 -10.75 10.88 -9.48
CA GLU A 239 -11.58 9.95 -10.26
C GLU A 239 -10.77 8.78 -10.83
N ASP A 240 -9.52 9.06 -11.23
CA ASP A 240 -8.63 8.07 -11.81
C ASP A 240 -8.15 7.02 -10.78
N PHE A 241 -8.34 7.23 -9.47
CA PHE A 241 -8.05 6.21 -8.45
C PHE A 241 -8.82 4.90 -8.72
N ILE A 242 -10.07 4.99 -9.18
CA ILE A 242 -10.85 3.81 -9.57
C ILE A 242 -10.26 3.15 -10.82
N THR A 243 -9.97 3.95 -11.84
CA THR A 243 -9.57 3.46 -13.18
C THR A 243 -8.18 2.80 -13.18
N VAL A 244 -7.21 3.43 -12.52
CA VAL A 244 -5.82 2.95 -12.47
C VAL A 244 -5.71 1.65 -11.69
N TRP A 245 -6.51 1.50 -10.63
CA TRP A 245 -6.50 0.29 -9.81
C TRP A 245 -7.12 -0.91 -10.53
N HIS A 246 -8.32 -0.75 -11.11
CA HIS A 246 -8.96 -1.83 -11.86
C HIS A 246 -8.13 -2.30 -13.07
N SER A 247 -7.37 -1.40 -13.69
CA SER A 247 -6.47 -1.75 -14.79
C SER A 247 -5.28 -2.61 -14.32
N GLN A 248 -4.71 -2.33 -13.14
CA GLN A 248 -3.60 -3.10 -12.58
C GLN A 248 -4.03 -4.46 -12.03
N SER A 249 -5.18 -4.54 -11.36
CA SER A 249 -5.70 -5.82 -10.83
C SER A 249 -6.08 -6.78 -11.96
N SER A 250 -6.56 -6.28 -13.10
CA SER A 250 -6.89 -7.11 -14.27
C SER A 250 -5.66 -7.58 -15.06
N GLN A 251 -4.59 -6.78 -15.15
CA GLN A 251 -3.35 -7.17 -15.84
C GLN A 251 -2.56 -8.25 -15.09
N ASN A 252 -2.61 -8.28 -13.75
CA ASN A 252 -1.94 -9.31 -12.96
C ASN A 252 -2.62 -10.69 -13.05
N ALA A 253 -3.89 -10.77 -13.45
CA ALA A 253 -4.62 -12.03 -13.65
C ALA A 253 -4.34 -12.71 -15.01
N GLY A 254 -3.60 -12.05 -15.91
CA GLY A 254 -3.40 -12.50 -17.30
C GLY A 254 -1.97 -12.92 -17.68
N ALA A 255 -0.99 -12.84 -16.79
CA ALA A 255 0.41 -13.09 -17.12
C ALA A 255 0.81 -14.58 -17.01
N THR A 256 0.11 -15.47 -17.72
CA THR A 256 0.60 -16.80 -18.08
C THR A 256 -0.04 -17.25 -19.40
N THR A 257 0.61 -16.90 -20.52
CA THR A 257 0.87 -17.80 -21.69
C THR A 257 1.50 -17.01 -22.85
N SER A 258 2.69 -17.46 -23.22
CA SER A 258 3.37 -17.52 -24.53
C SER A 258 3.17 -16.45 -25.61
N ALA A 259 4.32 -16.04 -26.14
CA ALA A 259 4.57 -15.17 -27.28
C ALA A 259 3.83 -15.53 -28.59
N THR A 260 3.43 -14.49 -29.33
CA THR A 260 3.73 -14.17 -30.74
C THR A 260 2.51 -13.51 -31.40
N ALA A 261 2.57 -12.20 -31.68
CA ALA A 261 1.98 -11.59 -32.89
C ALA A 261 2.27 -10.07 -32.96
N VAL A 262 3.15 -9.72 -33.91
CA VAL A 262 3.17 -8.55 -34.80
C VAL A 262 2.28 -7.32 -34.50
N THR A 263 2.98 -6.23 -34.17
CA THR A 263 2.85 -4.82 -34.62
C THR A 263 1.53 -4.30 -35.19
N ALA A 264 0.96 -3.30 -34.51
CA ALA A 264 0.37 -2.11 -35.12
C ALA A 264 0.50 -0.90 -34.15
N ALA A 265 1.20 0.15 -34.58
CA ALA A 265 1.34 1.43 -33.84
C ALA A 265 0.06 2.27 -33.96
N PRO A 266 -0.19 3.19 -33.00
CA PRO A 266 0.11 4.58 -33.33
C PRO A 266 0.62 5.46 -32.16
N GLY A 267 1.39 6.49 -32.51
CA GLY A 267 1.28 7.83 -31.89
C GLY A 267 2.19 8.16 -30.69
N ASN A 268 3.37 8.71 -30.99
CA ASN A 268 4.33 9.31 -30.04
C ASN A 268 3.72 10.36 -29.09
N SER A 269 4.04 10.25 -27.79
CA SER A 269 4.36 11.41 -26.94
C SER A 269 5.46 11.02 -25.95
N SER A 270 6.70 11.23 -26.35
CA SER A 270 7.91 10.99 -25.56
C SER A 270 8.18 12.13 -24.59
N ILE A 271 8.19 11.84 -23.29
CA ILE A 271 8.88 12.65 -22.27
C ILE A 271 10.08 11.81 -21.78
N PRO A 272 11.34 12.24 -21.97
CA PRO A 272 12.49 11.46 -21.52
C PRO A 272 12.71 11.62 -20.01
N ARG A 273 12.69 10.51 -19.27
CA ARG A 273 13.20 10.43 -17.90
C ARG A 273 14.73 10.47 -17.94
N LEU A 274 15.30 11.59 -17.49
CA LEU A 274 16.72 11.69 -17.16
C LEU A 274 16.89 11.53 -15.63
N TYR A 275 18.01 10.89 -15.28
CA TYR A 275 18.56 10.59 -13.94
C TYR A 275 18.26 9.19 -13.35
N SER A 276 19.22 8.29 -13.58
CA SER A 276 19.66 7.29 -12.59
C SER A 276 21.15 7.54 -12.31
N PRO A 277 21.61 7.50 -11.03
CA PRO A 277 23.01 7.71 -10.70
C PRO A 277 23.82 6.42 -10.93
N ASN A 278 24.99 6.60 -11.55
CA ASN A 278 25.95 5.56 -11.90
C ASN A 278 26.52 4.86 -10.66
N LEU A 279 26.50 3.52 -10.67
CA LEU A 279 27.32 2.65 -9.83
C LEU A 279 28.52 2.22 -10.69
N VAL A 280 29.72 2.67 -10.33
CA VAL A 280 30.97 2.36 -11.03
C VAL A 280 31.58 1.08 -10.47
N GLN A 281 31.93 0.12 -11.34
CA GLN A 281 32.94 -0.89 -11.04
C GLN A 281 33.74 -1.25 -12.32
N PRO A 282 35.04 -1.62 -12.20
CA PRO A 282 36.06 -1.44 -13.23
C PRO A 282 36.40 -2.72 -14.01
N ALA A 283 37.05 -2.54 -15.16
CA ALA A 283 38.00 -3.46 -15.81
C ALA A 283 38.58 -2.72 -17.02
N ASP A 284 39.87 -2.38 -16.97
CA ASP A 284 40.97 -3.11 -17.62
C ASP A 284 40.90 -3.11 -19.16
N LEU A 285 41.89 -2.46 -19.78
CA LEU A 285 42.55 -2.86 -21.03
C LEU A 285 43.71 -1.88 -21.36
N VAL A 286 44.93 -2.35 -21.10
CA VAL A 286 46.23 -1.85 -21.62
C VAL A 286 46.48 -2.55 -22.97
N PRO A 287 47.07 -1.90 -24.00
CA PRO A 287 48.53 -1.98 -24.28
C PRO A 287 49.17 -0.61 -24.62
N GLU A 288 50.31 -0.25 -24.01
CA GLU A 288 51.71 -0.39 -24.53
C GLU A 288 52.07 0.54 -25.71
N GLU A 289 52.90 1.55 -25.43
CA GLU A 289 54.12 1.86 -26.21
C GLU A 289 55.11 2.71 -25.38
N SER A 290 56.37 2.26 -25.47
CA SER A 290 57.66 2.85 -25.05
C SER A 290 57.79 4.36 -25.38
N ASP A 291 58.59 5.21 -24.72
CA ASP A 291 60.04 5.06 -24.62
C ASP A 291 60.73 6.21 -23.82
N HIS A 292 61.88 5.88 -23.20
CA HIS A 292 63.01 6.73 -22.74
C HIS A 292 62.74 7.81 -21.66
N GLY A 293 63.31 7.77 -20.45
CA GLY A 293 64.72 7.60 -20.13
C GLY A 293 65.35 8.97 -19.82
N THR A 294 65.79 9.21 -18.58
CA THR A 294 67.09 9.81 -18.17
C THR A 294 67.04 10.44 -16.75
N THR A 295 68.05 10.06 -16.00
CA THR A 295 68.54 10.42 -14.66
C THR A 295 68.86 11.91 -14.44
N GLN A 296 68.87 12.32 -13.15
CA GLN A 296 69.65 13.38 -12.46
C GLN A 296 68.82 14.48 -11.77
N LEU A 297 68.87 14.66 -10.44
CA LEU A 297 69.91 15.20 -9.54
C LEU A 297 69.99 16.75 -9.49
N LEU A 298 70.03 17.27 -8.26
CA LEU A 298 70.19 18.67 -7.77
C LEU A 298 68.96 19.58 -7.93
N ARG A 299 68.48 20.27 -6.89
CA ARG A 299 69.18 21.04 -5.86
C ARG A 299 68.31 21.24 -4.62
#